data_AF-A0A8C1KJQ7-F1
#
_entry.id   AF-A0A8C1KJQ7-F1
#
_cell.length_a   1.000
_cell.length_b   1.000
_cell.length_c   1.000
_cell.angle_alpha   90.00
_cell.angle_beta   90.00
_cell.angle_gamma   90.00
#
_symmetry.space_group_name_H-M   'P 1'
#
loop_
_entity.id
_entity.type
_entity.pdbx_description
1 polymer ?
#
loop_
_entity_poly.entity_id
_entity_poly.type
_entity_poly.pdbx_seq_one_letter_code
_entity_poly.pdbx_strand_id
1 'polypeptide(L)'
;MMSGQEQTLMKYGKWTAEIEMNSDTNADTIKSHDVRAGTENQTPQHTARLLRVDTQRQLPSFIRLRASHPKMSESTYVNITADRTWDMGRCTKRKQTRQHTGSDSVKIRRSRAAVVCLVLLCVLLLTAVIVLCVHIHTKNTNYTEETPQLLTRNNSLTEETQQLLTKITNLTEERGQLLTKYINMTNERNGLLIKNDNLTKQREQFNQKRKQLQKILSETDGWLYSNFSFYFISSLKKSLNESRRYCIERGADLIIINNRGEQDFAKKVSRGYEFWIGLTDSDEEGRWKWVDGSTLTSGFWGSGEPNGQRRENCVVSYPSGWYDYPCNDAFRWICEKQIFQQIIN
;
A
#
# COMPACT_ATOMS: atom_id res chain seq x y z
N MET A 1 -31.62 47.89 26.03
CA MET A 1 -30.37 48.45 25.46
C MET A 1 -29.94 47.46 24.38
N MET A 2 -30.03 47.81 23.09
CA MET A 2 -29.06 48.63 22.34
C MET A 2 -27.66 47.98 22.34
N SER A 3 -26.95 47.84 21.22
CA SER A 3 -27.24 48.12 19.80
C SER A 3 -26.01 47.65 18.97
N GLY A 4 -26.15 47.37 17.67
CA GLY A 4 -24.98 47.22 16.81
C GLY A 4 -25.18 46.36 15.57
N GLN A 5 -25.70 46.95 14.50
CA GLN A 5 -25.35 46.52 13.15
C GLN A 5 -24.16 47.35 12.68
N GLU A 6 -23.19 46.73 12.03
CA GLU A 6 -22.36 47.42 11.03
C GLU A 6 -22.07 46.49 9.85
N GLN A 7 -22.54 46.89 8.68
CA GLN A 7 -21.98 46.45 7.39
C GLN A 7 -20.75 47.35 7.14
N THR A 8 -19.71 46.95 6.41
CA THR A 8 -19.71 47.14 4.95
C THR A 8 -18.50 46.56 4.20
N LEU A 9 -18.76 46.32 2.90
CA LEU A 9 -17.90 46.53 1.72
C LEU A 9 -16.77 45.55 1.33
N MET A 10 -16.70 45.35 0.01
CA MET A 10 -15.82 44.42 -0.70
C MET A 10 -14.44 45.02 -1.00
N LYS A 11 -13.44 44.16 -1.22
CA LYS A 11 -12.36 44.39 -2.19
C LYS A 11 -12.03 43.11 -2.96
N TYR A 12 -12.44 43.04 -4.23
CA TYR A 12 -11.95 42.02 -5.17
C TYR A 12 -10.53 42.38 -5.62
N GLY A 13 -9.56 41.50 -5.34
CA GLY A 13 -8.18 41.67 -5.78
C GLY A 13 -7.97 41.23 -7.24
N LYS A 14 -7.37 42.11 -8.05
CA LYS A 14 -6.72 41.74 -9.33
C LYS A 14 -5.64 40.68 -9.07
N TRP A 15 -5.52 39.72 -9.97
CA TRP A 15 -4.32 38.89 -10.09
C TRP A 15 -3.91 38.81 -11.57
N THR A 16 -2.83 39.51 -11.90
CA THR A 16 -2.03 39.27 -13.11
C THR A 16 -1.01 38.17 -12.80
N ALA A 17 -0.75 37.30 -13.77
CA ALA A 17 0.32 36.30 -13.68
C ALA A 17 1.35 36.59 -14.77
N GLU A 18 2.53 37.06 -14.34
CA GLU A 18 3.74 37.04 -15.15
C GLU A 18 4.38 35.65 -15.10
N ILE A 19 5.09 35.28 -16.17
CA ILE A 19 5.85 34.04 -16.27
C ILE A 19 7.33 34.43 -16.35
N GLU A 20 8.08 34.19 -15.27
CA GLU A 20 9.53 34.09 -15.36
C GLU A 20 9.91 32.62 -15.54
N MET A 21 10.52 32.31 -16.69
CA MET A 21 11.16 31.02 -16.94
C MET A 21 12.63 31.16 -16.54
N ASN A 22 13.05 30.50 -15.45
CA ASN A 22 14.46 30.48 -15.10
C ASN A 22 15.11 29.20 -15.64
N SER A 23 16.11 29.38 -16.50
CA SER A 23 16.85 28.31 -17.17
C SER A 23 18.28 28.25 -16.64
N ASP A 24 18.62 27.19 -15.89
CA ASP A 24 20.01 26.87 -15.58
C ASP A 24 20.21 25.35 -15.57
N THR A 25 20.78 24.83 -16.66
CA THR A 25 21.39 23.50 -16.72
C THR A 25 22.90 23.68 -16.60
N ASN A 26 23.49 23.29 -15.47
CA ASN A 26 24.94 23.28 -15.35
C ASN A 26 25.48 21.88 -15.68
N ALA A 27 26.44 21.82 -16.60
CA ALA A 27 27.11 20.58 -16.99
C ALA A 27 28.31 20.34 -16.09
N ASP A 28 28.64 19.08 -15.82
CA ASP A 28 29.94 18.74 -15.26
C ASP A 28 30.54 17.46 -15.85
N THR A 29 31.85 17.50 -16.07
CA THR A 29 32.59 16.54 -16.89
C THR A 29 33.59 15.77 -16.03
N ILE A 30 33.51 14.44 -15.98
CA ILE A 30 34.57 13.61 -15.39
C ILE A 30 35.02 12.53 -16.38
N LYS A 31 36.35 12.38 -16.44
CA LYS A 31 37.12 11.74 -17.52
C LYS A 31 37.15 10.21 -17.41
N SER A 32 37.29 9.56 -18.55
CA SER A 32 37.67 8.16 -18.67
C SER A 32 39.14 7.93 -18.27
N HIS A 33 39.42 6.77 -17.68
CA HIS A 33 40.73 6.10 -17.70
C HIS A 33 40.49 4.59 -17.86
N ASP A 34 41.34 3.96 -18.67
CA ASP A 34 41.24 2.56 -19.11
C ASP A 34 42.47 1.78 -18.63
N VAL A 35 42.27 0.66 -17.93
CA VAL A 35 43.29 -0.39 -17.75
C VAL A 35 42.65 -1.79 -17.70
N ARG A 36 42.65 -2.45 -18.87
CA ARG A 36 43.10 -3.84 -19.15
C ARG A 36 42.55 -5.02 -18.32
N ALA A 37 42.06 -6.03 -19.06
CA ALA A 37 41.57 -7.33 -18.58
C ALA A 37 42.66 -8.37 -18.27
N GLY A 38 42.27 -9.45 -17.54
CA GLY A 38 43.10 -10.62 -17.27
C GLY A 38 42.29 -11.89 -16.93
N THR A 39 42.08 -12.73 -17.95
CA THR A 39 41.93 -14.22 -17.97
C THR A 39 41.03 -14.97 -16.96
N GLU A 40 40.20 -15.87 -17.52
CA GLU A 40 39.27 -16.78 -16.85
C GLU A 40 39.92 -18.07 -16.31
N ASN A 41 39.30 -18.71 -15.31
CA ASN A 41 38.99 -20.15 -15.38
C ASN A 41 37.88 -20.61 -14.42
N GLN A 42 37.25 -21.74 -14.74
CA GLN A 42 35.93 -22.24 -14.27
C GLN A 42 36.09 -23.33 -13.16
N THR A 43 35.13 -23.80 -12.34
CA THR A 43 33.66 -23.68 -12.07
C THR A 43 33.34 -24.45 -10.74
N PRO A 44 32.09 -24.70 -10.23
CA PRO A 44 30.77 -24.05 -10.37
C PRO A 44 29.99 -23.82 -9.03
N GLN A 45 28.86 -23.09 -9.12
CA GLN A 45 27.64 -23.16 -8.28
C GLN A 45 27.69 -22.95 -6.74
N HIS A 46 27.16 -21.81 -6.27
CA HIS A 46 25.82 -21.77 -5.66
C HIS A 46 25.18 -20.39 -5.83
N THR A 47 23.87 -20.35 -6.07
CA THR A 47 23.14 -19.18 -6.58
C THR A 47 22.51 -18.30 -5.49
N ALA A 48 22.78 -16.99 -5.54
CA ALA A 48 22.00 -15.97 -4.82
C ALA A 48 21.96 -14.66 -5.64
N ARG A 49 21.05 -14.60 -6.63
CA ARG A 49 20.88 -13.43 -7.51
C ARG A 49 20.06 -12.36 -6.80
N LEU A 50 20.71 -11.36 -6.20
CA LEU A 50 20.04 -10.19 -5.65
C LEU A 50 19.39 -9.37 -6.77
N LEU A 51 18.08 -9.54 -6.96
CA LEU A 51 17.27 -8.63 -7.76
C LEU A 51 17.07 -7.32 -7.00
N ARG A 52 17.87 -6.30 -7.33
CA ARG A 52 17.60 -4.92 -6.95
C ARG A 52 16.39 -4.45 -7.76
N VAL A 53 15.26 -4.21 -7.09
CA VAL A 53 14.06 -3.67 -7.72
C VAL A 53 14.14 -2.15 -7.70
N ASP A 54 14.66 -1.58 -8.78
CA ASP A 54 14.65 -0.12 -9.00
C ASP A 54 13.26 0.31 -9.48
N THR A 55 12.34 0.63 -8.55
CA THR A 55 11.06 1.29 -8.88
C THR A 55 11.25 2.78 -9.13
N GLN A 56 11.82 3.13 -10.29
CA GLN A 56 11.81 4.50 -10.79
C GLN A 56 10.65 4.68 -11.77
N ARG A 57 9.41 4.68 -11.26
CA ARG A 57 8.24 5.10 -12.03
C ARG A 57 8.05 6.61 -11.88
N GLN A 58 8.18 7.33 -12.98
CA GLN A 58 7.77 8.73 -13.09
C GLN A 58 6.30 8.86 -12.68
N LEU A 59 6.02 9.78 -11.75
CA LEU A 59 4.66 10.27 -11.50
C LEU A 59 4.26 11.16 -12.69
N PRO A 60 3.10 10.94 -13.33
CA PRO A 60 2.58 11.88 -14.30
C PRO A 60 2.25 13.22 -13.64
N SER A 61 2.59 14.30 -14.34
CA SER A 61 2.33 15.69 -13.92
C SER A 61 0.85 15.93 -13.58
N PHE A 62 0.59 16.69 -12.51
CA PHE A 62 -0.77 17.12 -12.18
C PHE A 62 -1.33 18.04 -13.28
N ILE A 63 -2.27 17.53 -14.08
CA ILE A 63 -3.17 18.37 -14.87
C ILE A 63 -4.17 19.01 -13.91
N ARG A 64 -3.96 20.28 -13.58
CA ARG A 64 -4.90 21.07 -12.76
C ARG A 64 -5.86 21.83 -13.67
N LEU A 65 -6.86 21.14 -14.22
CA LEU A 65 -7.95 21.80 -14.95
C LEU A 65 -8.73 22.72 -14.00
N ARG A 66 -8.71 24.01 -14.29
CA ARG A 66 -9.45 25.05 -13.58
C ARG A 66 -10.90 25.04 -14.08
N ALA A 67 -11.86 25.21 -13.18
CA ALA A 67 -13.25 25.39 -13.57
C ALA A 67 -13.41 26.65 -14.43
N SER A 68 -14.05 26.53 -15.58
CA SER A 68 -14.49 27.62 -16.43
C SER A 68 -16.01 27.68 -16.44
N HIS A 69 -16.57 28.79 -15.94
CA HIS A 69 -17.96 29.15 -16.21
C HIS A 69 -18.03 29.97 -17.51
N PRO A 70 -18.85 29.57 -18.50
CA PRO A 70 -19.36 30.48 -19.51
C PRO A 70 -20.48 31.34 -18.91
N LYS A 71 -20.52 32.61 -19.31
CA LYS A 71 -21.56 33.57 -18.92
C LYS A 71 -22.86 33.30 -19.68
N MET A 72 -23.98 33.81 -19.14
CA MET A 72 -25.19 34.07 -19.94
C MET A 72 -25.62 35.54 -19.80
N SER A 73 -25.50 36.27 -20.91
CA SER A 73 -26.25 37.49 -21.28
C SER A 73 -26.65 37.27 -22.76
N GLU A 74 -27.70 37.85 -23.36
CA GLU A 74 -28.47 39.05 -23.04
C GLU A 74 -29.81 39.06 -23.83
N SER A 75 -30.61 40.14 -23.72
CA SER A 75 -31.62 40.61 -24.69
C SER A 75 -33.03 39.96 -24.80
N THR A 76 -33.98 40.56 -24.07
CA THR A 76 -35.20 41.25 -24.56
C THR A 76 -35.80 40.95 -25.96
N TYR A 77 -37.09 40.56 -26.02
CA TYR A 77 -38.26 41.20 -26.71
C TYR A 77 -39.48 40.20 -26.70
N VAL A 78 -40.53 40.36 -25.88
CA VAL A 78 -41.81 41.11 -26.10
C VAL A 78 -43.00 40.31 -26.68
N ASN A 79 -43.98 40.03 -25.80
CA ASN A 79 -45.45 40.08 -25.93
C ASN A 79 -46.39 38.97 -26.51
N ILE A 80 -47.33 38.58 -25.62
CA ILE A 80 -48.81 38.44 -25.74
C ILE A 80 -49.44 37.19 -26.39
N THR A 81 -50.13 36.38 -25.56
CA THR A 81 -51.58 36.07 -25.59
C THR A 81 -51.92 35.29 -24.29
N ALA A 82 -52.89 35.69 -23.46
CA ALA A 82 -54.35 35.46 -23.55
C ALA A 82 -54.72 33.94 -23.41
N ASP A 83 -55.63 33.47 -22.55
CA ASP A 83 -56.64 34.11 -21.66
C ASP A 83 -57.28 33.06 -20.70
N ARG A 84 -58.06 33.54 -19.71
CA ARG A 84 -59.15 32.89 -18.92
C ARG A 84 -58.87 32.04 -17.68
N THR A 85 -59.25 32.63 -16.55
CA THR A 85 -60.38 32.08 -15.75
C THR A 85 -61.52 33.10 -15.71
N TRP A 86 -62.77 32.62 -15.72
CA TRP A 86 -64.00 33.38 -15.47
C TRP A 86 -64.19 33.50 -13.92
N ASP A 87 -65.07 34.30 -13.32
CA ASP A 87 -66.35 34.85 -13.80
C ASP A 87 -66.87 36.01 -12.89
N MET A 88 -68.07 36.50 -13.20
CA MET A 88 -68.99 37.36 -12.44
C MET A 88 -68.78 38.88 -12.44
N GLY A 89 -69.77 39.60 -13.01
CA GLY A 89 -70.05 40.99 -12.59
C GLY A 89 -70.69 41.93 -13.62
N ARG A 90 -71.95 41.67 -14.03
CA ARG A 90 -72.92 42.61 -14.66
C ARG A 90 -72.38 43.92 -15.29
N CYS A 91 -72.62 44.11 -16.59
CA CYS A 91 -72.86 45.46 -17.11
C CYS A 91 -74.03 45.50 -18.11
N THR A 92 -75.14 46.10 -17.69
CA THR A 92 -76.18 46.58 -18.60
C THR A 92 -75.69 47.82 -19.35
N LYS A 93 -75.63 47.78 -20.68
CA LYS A 93 -75.80 48.98 -21.52
C LYS A 93 -76.00 48.61 -22.98
N ARG A 94 -77.15 48.97 -23.55
CA ARG A 94 -77.24 49.30 -24.97
C ARG A 94 -78.39 50.27 -25.24
N LYS A 95 -78.03 51.50 -25.61
CA LYS A 95 -78.68 52.28 -26.66
C LYS A 95 -77.87 53.55 -26.91
N GLN A 96 -77.08 53.53 -27.98
CA GLN A 96 -76.77 54.74 -28.72
C GLN A 96 -76.61 54.36 -30.19
N THR A 97 -77.57 54.81 -31.00
CA THR A 97 -77.42 54.97 -32.44
C THR A 97 -78.02 56.32 -32.76
N ARG A 98 -77.21 57.20 -33.37
CA ARG A 98 -77.67 58.49 -33.88
C ARG A 98 -78.74 58.26 -34.95
N GLN A 99 -79.78 59.09 -34.95
CA GLN A 99 -80.64 59.23 -36.12
C GLN A 99 -79.95 60.12 -37.15
N HIS A 100 -79.80 59.61 -38.37
CA HIS A 100 -79.79 60.42 -39.59
C HIS A 100 -80.33 59.55 -40.73
N THR A 101 -81.53 59.88 -41.19
CA THR A 101 -82.13 59.34 -42.41
C THR A 101 -82.82 60.51 -43.10
N GLY A 102 -82.27 60.98 -44.21
CA GLY A 102 -82.98 61.84 -45.14
C GLY A 102 -83.43 61.01 -46.34
N SER A 103 -84.64 61.30 -46.86
CA SER A 103 -85.19 60.86 -48.16
C SER A 103 -85.26 59.34 -48.40
N ASP A 104 -86.30 58.75 -48.99
CA ASP A 104 -87.12 59.26 -50.09
C ASP A 104 -88.58 58.76 -50.02
N SER A 105 -89.37 59.22 -50.99
CA SER A 105 -90.80 58.94 -51.12
C SER A 105 -91.12 57.64 -51.87
N VAL A 106 -92.42 57.25 -51.82
CA VAL A 106 -93.09 56.21 -52.61
C VAL A 106 -92.93 54.75 -52.13
N LYS A 107 -94.00 53.98 -52.35
CA LYS A 107 -94.30 52.66 -51.75
C LYS A 107 -93.83 51.46 -52.62
N ILE A 108 -93.32 50.43 -51.92
CA ILE A 108 -93.64 48.98 -52.09
C ILE A 108 -92.85 48.09 -53.11
N ARG A 109 -92.18 47.07 -52.51
CA ARG A 109 -91.80 45.71 -53.00
C ARG A 109 -90.69 45.50 -54.05
N ARG A 110 -89.65 44.73 -53.65
CA ARG A 110 -89.44 43.29 -53.98
C ARG A 110 -88.20 42.70 -53.28
N SER A 111 -88.39 41.78 -52.33
CA SER A 111 -87.32 41.18 -51.50
C SER A 111 -87.20 39.66 -51.69
N ARG A 112 -86.28 39.21 -52.57
CA ARG A 112 -85.94 37.77 -52.72
C ARG A 112 -84.43 37.50 -52.77
N ALA A 113 -83.67 38.25 -53.58
CA ALA A 113 -82.22 38.04 -53.72
C ALA A 113 -81.43 38.24 -52.42
N ALA A 114 -81.73 39.29 -51.65
CA ALA A 114 -81.07 39.57 -50.38
C ALA A 114 -81.22 38.44 -49.34
N VAL A 115 -82.36 37.73 -49.36
CA VAL A 115 -82.61 36.58 -48.47
C VAL A 115 -81.74 35.39 -48.87
N VAL A 116 -81.61 35.12 -50.18
CA VAL A 116 -80.75 34.04 -50.69
C VAL A 116 -79.28 34.28 -50.35
N CYS A 117 -78.78 35.51 -50.52
CA CYS A 117 -77.40 35.85 -50.16
C CYS A 117 -77.14 35.75 -48.64
N LEU A 118 -78.09 36.14 -47.80
CA LEU A 118 -77.99 35.97 -46.34
C LEU A 118 -77.98 34.49 -45.94
N VAL A 119 -78.84 33.66 -46.54
CA VAL A 119 -78.85 32.20 -46.29
C VAL A 119 -77.52 31.57 -46.74
N LEU A 120 -76.99 31.93 -47.90
CA LEU A 120 -75.68 31.44 -48.38
C LEU A 120 -74.53 31.88 -47.46
N LEU A 121 -74.51 33.13 -47.00
CA LEU A 121 -73.54 33.59 -46.00
C LEU A 121 -73.66 32.84 -44.68
N CYS A 122 -74.88 32.60 -44.18
CA CYS A 122 -75.09 31.79 -42.99
C CYS A 122 -74.60 30.34 -43.18
N VAL A 123 -74.83 29.71 -44.35
CA VAL A 123 -74.32 28.37 -44.65
C VAL A 123 -72.80 28.35 -44.69
N LEU A 124 -72.15 29.33 -45.34
CA LEU A 124 -70.68 29.42 -45.39
C LEU A 124 -70.05 29.71 -44.02
N LEU A 125 -70.70 30.53 -43.18
CA LEU A 125 -70.26 30.76 -41.81
C LEU A 125 -70.45 29.51 -40.94
N LEU A 126 -71.55 28.77 -41.11
CA LEU A 126 -71.79 27.51 -40.42
C LEU A 126 -70.77 26.45 -40.82
N THR A 127 -70.44 26.28 -42.11
CA THR A 127 -69.40 25.32 -42.52
C THR A 127 -68.02 25.73 -42.00
N ALA A 128 -67.67 27.02 -42.02
CA ALA A 128 -66.42 27.52 -41.43
C ALA A 128 -66.34 27.25 -39.92
N VAL A 129 -67.43 27.47 -39.17
CA VAL A 129 -67.51 27.16 -37.73
C VAL A 129 -67.42 25.66 -37.47
N ILE A 130 -68.09 24.82 -38.28
CA ILE A 130 -68.00 23.35 -38.15
C ILE A 130 -66.57 22.86 -38.40
N VAL A 131 -65.90 23.33 -39.47
CA VAL A 131 -64.51 22.97 -39.76
C VAL A 131 -63.57 23.44 -38.65
N LEU A 132 -63.78 24.65 -38.10
CA LEU A 132 -63.00 25.15 -36.97
C LEU A 132 -63.24 24.32 -35.70
N CYS A 133 -64.49 23.96 -35.39
CA CYS A 133 -64.83 23.07 -34.28
C CYS A 133 -64.20 21.70 -34.43
N VAL A 134 -64.23 21.09 -35.62
CA VAL A 134 -63.56 19.81 -35.89
C VAL A 134 -62.05 19.96 -35.69
N HIS A 135 -61.41 20.99 -36.25
CA HIS A 135 -59.97 21.20 -36.10
C HIS A 135 -59.53 21.42 -34.64
N ILE A 136 -60.32 22.18 -33.85
CA ILE A 136 -60.10 22.35 -32.41
C ILE A 136 -60.29 21.02 -31.69
N HIS A 137 -61.32 20.24 -32.03
CA HIS A 137 -61.59 18.95 -31.40
C HIS A 137 -60.49 17.94 -31.69
N THR A 138 -60.00 17.84 -32.94
CA THR A 138 -58.90 16.94 -33.33
C THR A 138 -57.57 17.32 -32.68
N LYS A 139 -57.29 18.62 -32.52
CA LYS A 139 -56.12 19.08 -31.76
C LYS A 139 -56.25 18.73 -30.29
N ASN A 140 -57.41 18.97 -29.67
CA ASN A 140 -57.65 18.62 -28.27
C ASN A 140 -57.52 17.12 -28.01
N THR A 141 -58.02 16.25 -28.91
CA THR A 141 -57.84 14.79 -28.78
C THR A 141 -56.38 14.39 -28.87
N ASN A 142 -55.60 14.95 -29.80
CA ASN A 142 -54.17 14.66 -29.91
C ASN A 142 -53.39 15.11 -28.66
N TYR A 143 -53.69 16.29 -28.11
CA TYR A 143 -53.09 16.75 -26.84
C TYR A 143 -53.47 15.87 -25.63
N THR A 144 -54.67 15.29 -25.62
CA THR A 144 -55.09 14.34 -24.56
C THR A 144 -54.48 12.94 -24.71
N GLU A 145 -53.98 12.57 -25.89
CA GLU A 145 -53.23 11.33 -26.11
C GLU A 145 -51.71 11.48 -25.86
N GLU A 146 -51.13 12.64 -26.16
CA GLU A 146 -49.70 12.93 -25.90
C GLU A 146 -49.39 13.13 -24.40
N THR A 147 -50.31 13.73 -23.64
CA THR A 147 -50.14 13.99 -22.19
C THR A 147 -49.88 12.72 -21.35
N PRO A 148 -50.66 11.62 -21.43
CA PRO A 148 -50.39 10.41 -20.66
C PRO A 148 -49.10 9.69 -21.09
N GLN A 149 -48.71 9.80 -22.36
CA GLN A 149 -47.43 9.23 -22.85
C GLN A 149 -46.23 9.99 -22.26
N LEU A 150 -46.27 11.33 -22.27
CA LEU A 150 -45.26 12.17 -21.63
C LEU A 150 -45.19 11.96 -20.12
N LEU A 151 -46.34 11.83 -19.45
CA LEU A 151 -46.41 11.50 -18.02
C LEU A 151 -45.74 10.15 -17.71
N THR A 152 -46.06 9.12 -18.49
CA THR A 152 -45.46 7.78 -18.33
C THR A 152 -43.94 7.82 -18.53
N ARG A 153 -43.47 8.55 -19.54
CA ARG A 153 -42.03 8.72 -19.82
C ARG A 153 -41.30 9.48 -18.71
N ASN A 154 -41.92 10.53 -18.16
CA ASN A 154 -41.38 11.29 -17.03
C ASN A 154 -41.32 10.44 -15.75
N ASN A 155 -42.34 9.62 -15.48
CA ASN A 155 -42.34 8.70 -14.35
C ASN A 155 -41.22 7.65 -14.49
N SER A 156 -41.07 7.03 -15.66
CA SER A 156 -39.97 6.08 -15.93
C SER A 156 -38.59 6.71 -15.78
N LEU A 157 -38.39 7.94 -16.27
CA LEU A 157 -37.13 8.67 -16.09
C LEU A 157 -36.88 9.04 -14.61
N THR A 158 -37.94 9.27 -13.84
CA THR A 158 -37.87 9.47 -12.39
C THR A 158 -37.43 8.19 -11.66
N GLU A 159 -37.90 7.02 -12.08
CA GLU A 159 -37.45 5.73 -11.55
C GLU A 159 -35.96 5.45 -11.90
N GLU A 160 -35.54 5.70 -13.14
CA GLU A 160 -34.13 5.54 -13.55
C GLU A 160 -33.20 6.47 -12.76
N THR A 161 -33.58 7.74 -12.59
CA THR A 161 -32.80 8.72 -11.80
C THR A 161 -32.74 8.36 -10.32
N GLN A 162 -33.81 7.83 -9.74
CA GLN A 162 -33.79 7.27 -8.38
C GLN A 162 -32.83 6.07 -8.27
N GLN A 163 -32.90 5.11 -9.19
CA GLN A 163 -31.97 3.96 -9.20
C GLN A 163 -30.50 4.37 -9.34
N LEU A 164 -30.22 5.38 -10.17
CA LEU A 164 -28.87 5.95 -10.31
C LEU A 164 -28.42 6.64 -9.02
N LEU A 165 -29.30 7.38 -8.35
CA LEU A 165 -29.01 8.01 -7.06
C LEU A 165 -28.60 6.97 -6.01
N THR A 166 -29.35 5.86 -5.90
CA THR A 166 -29.05 4.77 -4.96
C THR A 166 -27.70 4.10 -5.27
N LYS A 167 -27.37 3.91 -6.56
CA LYS A 167 -26.05 3.38 -6.96
C LYS A 167 -24.91 4.34 -6.58
N ILE A 168 -25.10 5.64 -6.78
CA ILE A 168 -24.10 6.67 -6.43
C ILE A 168 -23.91 6.75 -4.90
N THR A 169 -24.97 6.68 -4.10
CA THR A 169 -24.83 6.69 -2.63
C THR A 169 -24.10 5.45 -2.12
N ASN A 170 -24.46 4.25 -2.61
CA ASN A 170 -23.78 3.01 -2.21
C ASN A 170 -22.28 3.04 -2.57
N LEU A 171 -21.93 3.43 -3.80
CA LEU A 171 -20.53 3.59 -4.24
C LEU A 171 -19.77 4.66 -3.43
N THR A 172 -20.46 5.69 -2.94
CA THR A 172 -19.87 6.72 -2.07
C THR A 172 -19.56 6.15 -0.69
N GLU A 173 -20.42 5.29 -0.15
CA GLU A 173 -20.18 4.59 1.11
C GLU A 173 -19.02 3.59 0.99
N GLU A 174 -19.02 2.72 -0.02
CA GLU A 174 -17.92 1.78 -0.30
C GLU A 174 -16.57 2.50 -0.42
N ARG A 175 -16.54 3.65 -1.11
CA ARG A 175 -15.35 4.50 -1.21
C ARG A 175 -14.90 5.03 0.15
N GLY A 176 -15.82 5.39 1.05
CA GLY A 176 -15.53 5.82 2.41
C GLY A 176 -14.96 4.70 3.29
N GLN A 177 -15.54 3.50 3.20
CA GLN A 177 -15.04 2.30 3.89
C GLN A 177 -13.62 1.94 3.39
N LEU A 178 -13.40 1.96 2.07
CA LEU A 178 -12.10 1.69 1.46
C LEU A 178 -11.03 2.73 1.85
N LEU A 179 -11.41 4.01 1.93
CA LEU A 179 -10.51 5.08 2.38
C LEU A 179 -10.09 4.88 3.84
N THR A 180 -11.02 4.52 4.72
CA THR A 180 -10.73 4.22 6.13
C THR A 180 -9.76 3.04 6.25
N LYS A 181 -10.00 1.96 5.47
CA LYS A 181 -9.08 0.81 5.40
C LYS A 181 -7.69 1.20 4.90
N TYR A 182 -7.61 2.06 3.88
CA TYR A 182 -6.34 2.56 3.34
C TYR A 182 -5.56 3.38 4.39
N ILE A 183 -6.21 4.26 5.14
CA ILE A 183 -5.59 5.05 6.21
C ILE A 183 -5.06 4.12 7.31
N ASN A 184 -5.84 3.13 7.75
CA ASN A 184 -5.39 2.19 8.77
C ASN A 184 -4.16 1.39 8.32
N MET A 185 -4.19 0.80 7.11
CA MET A 185 -3.03 0.08 6.54
C MET A 185 -1.79 0.98 6.38
N THR A 186 -1.99 2.28 6.11
CA THR A 186 -0.90 3.26 6.02
C THR A 186 -0.26 3.50 7.40
N ASN A 187 -1.08 3.60 8.44
CA ASN A 187 -0.60 3.76 9.81
C ASN A 187 0.16 2.52 10.30
N GLU A 188 -0.36 1.31 10.03
CA GLU A 188 0.33 0.05 10.33
C GLU A 188 1.68 -0.04 9.61
N ARG A 189 1.73 0.28 8.31
CA ARG A 189 2.97 0.32 7.53
C ARG A 189 3.99 1.29 8.15
N ASN A 190 3.57 2.48 8.55
CA ASN A 190 4.45 3.48 9.16
C ASN A 190 4.97 3.02 10.54
N GLY A 191 4.13 2.39 11.36
CA GLY A 191 4.54 1.78 12.63
C GLY A 191 5.57 0.66 12.44
N LEU A 192 5.38 -0.20 11.42
CA LEU A 192 6.34 -1.25 11.07
C LEU A 192 7.68 -0.69 10.56
N LEU A 193 7.66 0.41 9.79
CA LEU A 193 8.89 1.09 9.34
C LEU A 193 9.71 1.61 10.53
N ILE A 194 9.06 2.27 11.51
CA ILE A 194 9.72 2.74 12.74
C ILE A 194 10.31 1.57 13.54
N LYS A 195 9.55 0.46 13.68
CA LYS A 195 10.03 -0.74 14.37
C LYS A 195 11.27 -1.35 13.68
N ASN A 196 11.29 -1.37 12.34
CA ASN A 196 12.41 -1.91 11.56
C ASN A 196 13.67 -1.03 11.64
N ASP A 197 13.52 0.29 11.64
CA ASP A 197 14.63 1.23 11.87
C ASP A 197 15.23 1.04 13.28
N ASN A 198 14.39 0.92 14.32
CA ASN A 198 14.87 0.64 15.68
C ASN A 198 15.61 -0.70 15.78
N LEU A 199 15.07 -1.77 15.19
CA LEU A 199 15.73 -3.08 15.14
C LEU A 199 17.07 -3.03 14.38
N THR A 200 17.15 -2.23 13.32
CA THR A 200 18.39 -2.01 12.56
C THR A 200 19.44 -1.29 13.41
N LYS A 201 19.04 -0.26 14.17
CA LYS A 201 19.91 0.45 15.13
C LYS A 201 20.41 -0.48 16.25
N GLN A 202 19.53 -1.29 16.84
CA GLN A 202 19.90 -2.29 17.84
C GLN A 202 20.91 -3.31 17.28
N ARG A 203 20.65 -3.84 16.08
CA ARG A 203 21.57 -4.78 15.40
C ARG A 203 22.95 -4.18 15.21
N GLU A 204 23.05 -2.91 14.81
CA GLU A 204 24.35 -2.27 14.63
C GLU A 204 25.06 -1.99 15.97
N GLN A 205 24.34 -1.61 17.03
CA GLN A 205 24.91 -1.52 18.37
C GLN A 205 25.46 -2.87 18.86
N PHE A 206 24.75 -3.98 18.62
CA PHE A 206 25.25 -5.32 18.93
C PHE A 206 26.46 -5.71 18.07
N ASN A 207 26.49 -5.36 16.78
CA ASN A 207 27.66 -5.56 15.92
C ASN A 207 28.89 -4.80 16.42
N GLN A 208 28.71 -3.57 16.89
CA GLN A 208 29.78 -2.74 17.43
C GLN A 208 30.33 -3.32 18.74
N LYS A 209 29.45 -3.70 19.68
CA LYS A 209 29.84 -4.43 20.90
C LYS A 209 30.56 -5.73 20.58
N ARG A 210 30.11 -6.49 19.59
CA ARG A 210 30.79 -7.73 19.13
C ARG A 210 32.20 -7.46 18.60
N LYS A 211 32.40 -6.38 17.83
CA LYS A 211 33.73 -5.94 17.35
C LYS A 211 34.64 -5.52 18.52
N GLN A 212 34.11 -4.78 19.49
CA GLN A 212 34.85 -4.36 20.69
C GLN A 212 35.30 -5.56 21.54
N LEU A 213 34.38 -6.48 21.83
CA LEU A 213 34.70 -7.74 22.51
C LEU A 213 35.78 -8.50 21.74
N GLN A 214 35.59 -8.71 20.44
CA GLN A 214 36.56 -9.42 19.59
C GLN A 214 37.97 -8.81 19.63
N LYS A 215 38.08 -7.47 19.76
CA LYS A 215 39.36 -6.79 19.96
C LYS A 215 39.97 -7.11 21.33
N ILE A 216 39.23 -6.86 22.43
CA ILE A 216 39.69 -7.13 23.80
C ILE A 216 40.20 -8.57 23.93
N LEU A 217 39.53 -9.52 23.29
CA LEU A 217 39.85 -10.93 23.38
C LEU A 217 41.12 -11.31 22.62
N SER A 218 41.41 -10.64 21.50
CA SER A 218 42.73 -10.77 20.84
C SER A 218 43.89 -10.22 21.68
N GLU A 219 43.59 -9.37 22.65
CA GLU A 219 44.56 -8.79 23.60
C GLU A 219 44.67 -9.62 24.91
N THR A 220 43.79 -10.62 25.12
CA THR A 220 43.69 -11.39 26.37
C THR A 220 44.24 -12.83 26.20
N ASP A 221 45.56 -12.99 26.23
CA ASP A 221 46.27 -14.29 26.29
C ASP A 221 46.00 -15.31 25.15
N GLY A 222 45.55 -14.84 23.98
CA GLY A 222 45.41 -15.68 22.78
C GLY A 222 44.14 -16.54 22.71
N TRP A 223 43.11 -16.20 23.49
CA TRP A 223 41.79 -16.82 23.37
C TRP A 223 41.04 -16.35 22.13
N LEU A 224 40.45 -17.28 21.38
CA LEU A 224 39.62 -17.03 20.21
C LEU A 224 38.14 -17.04 20.59
N TYR A 225 37.40 -15.99 20.22
CA TYR A 225 35.95 -15.94 20.40
C TYR A 225 35.17 -16.44 19.18
N SER A 226 34.24 -17.35 19.42
CA SER A 226 33.29 -17.86 18.42
C SER A 226 32.02 -18.34 19.13
N ASN A 227 30.85 -18.28 18.48
CA ASN A 227 29.61 -18.93 18.96
C ASN A 227 29.26 -18.76 20.47
N PHE A 228 29.53 -17.60 21.06
CA PHE A 228 29.30 -17.30 22.49
C PHE A 228 30.19 -18.03 23.52
N SER A 229 31.28 -18.67 23.06
CA SER A 229 32.34 -19.27 23.89
C SER A 229 33.73 -18.71 23.53
N PHE A 230 34.65 -18.73 24.49
CA PHE A 230 36.08 -18.50 24.25
C PHE A 230 36.80 -19.82 24.13
N TYR A 231 37.71 -19.93 23.16
CA TYR A 231 38.48 -21.14 22.90
C TYR A 231 39.98 -20.86 22.96
N PHE A 232 40.73 -21.66 23.71
CA PHE A 232 42.20 -21.64 23.70
C PHE A 232 42.69 -22.88 22.96
N ILE A 233 43.53 -22.69 21.94
CA ILE A 233 44.06 -23.79 21.11
C ILE A 233 45.54 -23.99 21.47
N SER A 234 45.92 -25.15 21.98
CA SER A 234 47.29 -25.38 22.43
C SER A 234 48.29 -25.50 21.28
N SER A 235 49.49 -24.96 21.50
CA SER A 235 50.70 -25.26 20.71
C SER A 235 51.42 -26.51 21.21
N LEU A 236 51.35 -26.76 22.52
CA LEU A 236 51.98 -27.88 23.22
C LEU A 236 51.10 -29.13 23.21
N LYS A 237 51.71 -30.29 23.49
CA LYS A 237 51.01 -31.56 23.73
C LYS A 237 51.12 -31.98 25.21
N LYS A 238 50.06 -32.59 25.76
CA LYS A 238 49.92 -33.00 27.16
C LYS A 238 48.98 -34.21 27.29
N SER A 239 49.02 -34.90 28.44
CA SER A 239 48.00 -35.89 28.80
C SER A 239 46.61 -35.24 28.95
N LEU A 240 45.52 -36.02 28.85
CA LEU A 240 44.17 -35.46 28.98
C LEU A 240 43.98 -34.77 30.34
N ASN A 241 44.46 -35.40 31.42
CA ASN A 241 44.35 -34.84 32.78
C ASN A 241 45.13 -33.54 32.98
N GLU A 242 46.33 -33.40 32.41
CA GLU A 242 47.06 -32.11 32.47
C GLU A 242 46.43 -31.05 31.56
N SER A 243 45.92 -31.46 30.39
CA SER A 243 45.22 -30.56 29.46
C SER A 243 43.96 -30.00 30.10
N ARG A 244 43.16 -30.86 30.75
CA ARG A 244 41.97 -30.47 31.51
C ARG A 244 42.31 -29.51 32.64
N ARG A 245 43.35 -29.83 33.43
CA ARG A 245 43.82 -28.97 34.52
C ARG A 245 44.20 -27.58 34.02
N TYR A 246 44.93 -27.48 32.90
CA TYR A 246 45.30 -26.21 32.29
C TYR A 246 44.08 -25.33 31.94
N CYS A 247 42.99 -25.95 31.48
CA CYS A 247 41.73 -25.26 31.19
C CYS A 247 41.03 -24.80 32.48
N ILE A 248 40.89 -25.69 33.47
CA ILE A 248 40.24 -25.40 34.76
C ILE A 248 40.94 -24.25 35.50
N GLU A 249 42.27 -24.22 35.50
CA GLU A 249 43.08 -23.12 36.05
C GLU A 249 42.80 -21.74 35.40
N ARG A 250 42.15 -21.70 34.23
CA ARG A 250 41.77 -20.48 33.49
C ARG A 250 40.26 -20.23 33.52
N GLY A 251 39.52 -20.98 34.34
CA GLY A 251 38.06 -20.92 34.44
C GLY A 251 37.38 -21.37 33.15
N ALA A 252 37.87 -22.47 32.57
CA ALA A 252 37.41 -23.13 31.35
C ALA A 252 37.42 -24.66 31.59
N ASP A 253 36.96 -25.47 30.65
CA ASP A 253 37.24 -26.92 30.65
C ASP A 253 37.71 -27.35 29.23
N LEU A 254 37.96 -28.64 29.00
CA LEU A 254 38.18 -29.15 27.64
C LEU A 254 36.92 -28.95 26.78
N ILE A 255 37.12 -28.70 25.48
CA ILE A 255 36.01 -28.45 24.55
C ILE A 255 34.95 -29.56 24.56
N ILE A 256 33.69 -29.15 24.69
CA ILE A 256 32.52 -30.01 24.48
C ILE A 256 32.05 -29.77 23.05
N ILE A 257 31.84 -30.84 22.26
CA ILE A 257 31.44 -30.68 20.86
C ILE A 257 29.95 -30.98 20.72
N ASN A 258 29.15 -29.91 20.85
CA ASN A 258 27.69 -29.99 20.95
C ASN A 258 27.01 -30.29 19.60
N ASN A 259 27.66 -29.97 18.48
CA ASN A 259 27.08 -30.10 17.14
C ASN A 259 28.12 -30.13 16.02
N ARG A 260 27.66 -30.39 14.78
CA ARG A 260 28.48 -30.46 13.57
C ARG A 260 29.27 -29.17 13.28
N GLY A 261 28.65 -28.00 13.53
CA GLY A 261 29.29 -26.70 13.31
C GLY A 261 30.43 -26.41 14.28
N GLU A 262 30.29 -26.86 15.54
CA GLU A 262 31.37 -26.82 16.53
C GLU A 262 32.51 -27.77 16.17
N GLN A 263 32.20 -28.99 15.70
CA GLN A 263 33.21 -29.92 15.21
C GLN A 263 34.02 -29.36 14.03
N ASP A 264 33.35 -28.69 13.08
CA ASP A 264 34.00 -28.08 11.92
C ASP A 264 34.81 -26.83 12.32
N PHE A 265 34.32 -26.04 13.27
CA PHE A 265 35.08 -24.95 13.88
C PHE A 265 36.35 -25.49 14.55
N ALA A 266 36.24 -26.52 15.39
CA ALA A 266 37.36 -27.12 16.12
C ALA A 266 38.44 -27.66 15.16
N LYS A 267 38.04 -28.42 14.12
CA LYS A 267 38.95 -28.90 13.05
C LYS A 267 39.64 -27.75 12.30
N LYS A 268 38.93 -26.64 12.05
CA LYS A 268 39.47 -25.46 11.37
C LYS A 268 40.50 -24.73 12.23
N VAL A 269 40.22 -24.53 13.53
CA VAL A 269 41.14 -23.79 14.43
C VAL A 269 42.34 -24.63 14.88
N SER A 270 42.20 -25.96 14.93
CA SER A 270 43.34 -26.88 15.15
C SER A 270 44.28 -26.96 13.95
N ARG A 271 43.92 -26.37 12.80
CA ARG A 271 44.72 -26.36 11.54
C ARG A 271 45.08 -27.76 11.05
N GLY A 272 44.19 -28.72 11.26
CA GLY A 272 44.40 -30.12 10.87
C GLY A 272 45.20 -30.96 11.87
N TYR A 273 45.74 -30.37 12.94
CA TYR A 273 46.29 -31.15 14.06
C TYR A 273 45.16 -31.81 14.87
N GLU A 274 45.49 -32.97 15.40
CA GLU A 274 44.69 -33.75 16.34
C GLU A 274 44.75 -33.16 17.77
N PHE A 275 43.65 -33.26 18.53
CA PHE A 275 43.54 -32.67 19.87
C PHE A 275 42.56 -33.44 20.78
N TRP A 276 42.84 -33.43 22.09
CA TRP A 276 41.94 -33.87 23.14
C TRP A 276 40.64 -33.06 23.14
N ILE A 277 39.51 -33.76 23.23
CA ILE A 277 38.20 -33.20 23.55
C ILE A 277 37.80 -33.59 24.97
N GLY A 278 36.81 -32.90 25.55
CA GLY A 278 36.37 -33.15 26.92
C GLY A 278 35.47 -34.38 27.08
N LEU A 279 35.84 -35.53 26.53
CA LEU A 279 35.02 -36.75 26.48
C LEU A 279 35.80 -37.97 26.99
N THR A 280 35.20 -38.73 27.92
CA THR A 280 35.79 -39.92 28.54
C THR A 280 34.71 -40.91 28.99
N ASP A 281 35.00 -42.21 28.99
CA ASP A 281 34.17 -43.28 29.56
C ASP A 281 34.82 -43.95 30.79
N SER A 282 35.86 -43.34 31.36
CA SER A 282 36.64 -43.87 32.51
C SER A 282 35.80 -44.30 33.73
N ASP A 283 34.57 -43.78 33.87
CA ASP A 283 33.62 -44.14 34.93
C ASP A 283 32.94 -45.50 34.68
N GLU A 284 32.58 -45.80 33.42
CA GLU A 284 32.02 -47.08 32.98
C GLU A 284 32.25 -47.25 31.48
N GLU A 285 33.07 -48.24 31.14
CA GLU A 285 33.35 -48.77 29.79
C GLU A 285 32.17 -48.61 28.81
N GLY A 286 32.39 -47.88 27.72
CA GLY A 286 31.42 -47.65 26.66
C GLY A 286 30.36 -46.58 26.96
N ARG A 287 30.28 -46.04 28.19
CA ARG A 287 29.40 -44.91 28.55
C ARG A 287 30.16 -43.58 28.60
N TRP A 288 30.41 -43.04 27.41
CA TRP A 288 31.05 -41.74 27.23
C TRP A 288 30.28 -40.59 27.89
N LYS A 289 31.00 -39.81 28.70
CA LYS A 289 30.54 -38.58 29.37
C LYS A 289 31.43 -37.40 29.02
N TRP A 290 30.81 -36.24 28.85
CA TRP A 290 31.49 -34.97 28.71
C TRP A 290 32.03 -34.48 30.07
N VAL A 291 32.96 -33.54 30.03
CA VAL A 291 33.57 -32.91 31.22
C VAL A 291 32.57 -32.17 32.12
N ASP A 292 31.41 -31.78 31.61
CA ASP A 292 30.27 -31.23 32.38
C ASP A 292 29.38 -32.29 33.06
N GLY A 293 29.68 -33.59 32.84
CA GLY A 293 28.94 -34.73 33.37
C GLY A 293 27.79 -35.21 32.47
N SER A 294 27.49 -34.54 31.37
CA SER A 294 26.44 -34.96 30.43
C SER A 294 26.87 -36.21 29.63
N THR A 295 25.94 -37.12 29.34
CA THR A 295 26.21 -38.33 28.56
C THR A 295 26.21 -38.06 27.06
N LEU A 296 27.12 -38.68 26.32
CA LEU A 296 27.14 -38.60 24.86
C LEU A 296 25.87 -39.21 24.25
N THR A 297 25.17 -38.43 23.40
CA THR A 297 24.00 -38.90 22.64
C THR A 297 24.35 -39.33 21.22
N SER A 298 25.28 -38.63 20.57
CA SER A 298 25.83 -38.95 19.24
C SER A 298 27.24 -38.38 19.12
N GLY A 299 28.17 -39.15 18.58
CA GLY A 299 29.56 -38.72 18.37
C GLY A 299 29.95 -38.57 16.90
N PHE A 300 31.13 -38.00 16.64
CA PHE A 300 31.74 -37.93 15.31
C PHE A 300 32.87 -38.96 15.13
N TRP A 301 32.64 -40.19 15.61
CA TRP A 301 33.59 -41.32 15.59
C TRP A 301 34.19 -41.59 14.20
N GLY A 302 35.46 -41.99 14.20
CA GLY A 302 36.15 -42.53 13.03
C GLY A 302 35.59 -43.88 12.62
N SER A 303 35.98 -44.33 11.42
CA SER A 303 35.56 -45.64 10.90
C SER A 303 36.18 -46.77 11.73
N GLY A 304 35.37 -47.43 12.56
CA GLY A 304 35.80 -48.52 13.44
C GLY A 304 35.86 -48.15 14.92
N GLU A 305 35.62 -46.88 15.26
CA GLU A 305 35.80 -46.35 16.63
C GLU A 305 34.48 -46.24 17.43
N PRO A 306 34.54 -46.31 18.77
CA PRO A 306 35.72 -46.58 19.60
C PRO A 306 36.11 -48.07 19.62
N ASN A 307 37.41 -48.38 19.73
CA ASN A 307 37.92 -49.76 19.61
C ASN A 307 38.82 -50.25 20.75
N GLY A 308 39.42 -49.37 21.55
CA GLY A 308 40.48 -49.70 22.50
C GLY A 308 40.03 -50.31 23.83
N GLN A 309 38.71 -50.34 24.07
CA GLN A 309 38.09 -50.84 25.29
C GLN A 309 38.66 -50.13 26.54
N ARG A 310 38.66 -50.80 27.70
CA ARG A 310 39.21 -50.34 29.00
C ARG A 310 40.63 -49.76 28.99
N ARG A 311 41.37 -49.84 27.88
CA ARG A 311 42.72 -49.27 27.73
C ARG A 311 42.69 -47.82 27.27
N GLU A 312 41.64 -47.41 26.55
CA GLU A 312 41.60 -46.17 25.77
C GLU A 312 40.37 -45.34 26.18
N ASN A 313 40.38 -44.80 27.39
CA ASN A 313 39.18 -44.20 27.98
C ASN A 313 38.99 -42.70 27.65
N CYS A 314 39.69 -42.15 26.64
CA CYS A 314 39.79 -40.71 26.36
C CYS A 314 39.79 -40.39 24.87
N VAL A 315 39.17 -39.29 24.43
CA VAL A 315 38.92 -39.06 23.00
C VAL A 315 39.79 -37.96 22.36
N VAL A 316 40.45 -38.31 21.25
CA VAL A 316 41.15 -37.39 20.35
C VAL A 316 40.31 -37.11 19.10
N SER A 317 40.13 -35.83 18.75
CA SER A 317 39.50 -35.41 17.51
C SER A 317 40.54 -35.23 16.40
N TYR A 318 40.49 -36.10 15.38
CA TYR A 318 41.25 -36.02 14.14
C TYR A 318 40.44 -35.35 13.01
N PRO A 319 41.08 -34.96 11.89
CA PRO A 319 40.36 -34.53 10.67
C PRO A 319 39.39 -35.58 10.13
N SER A 320 39.67 -36.87 10.29
CA SER A 320 38.82 -38.00 9.86
C SER A 320 37.62 -38.28 10.79
N GLY A 321 37.75 -38.03 12.10
CA GLY A 321 36.75 -38.41 13.10
C GLY A 321 37.32 -38.40 14.52
N TRP A 322 36.57 -38.93 15.47
CA TRP A 322 37.01 -39.17 16.84
C TRP A 322 37.58 -40.56 17.02
N TYR A 323 38.62 -40.66 17.83
CA TYR A 323 39.31 -41.90 18.15
C TYR A 323 39.50 -41.94 19.66
N ASP A 324 39.24 -43.08 20.27
CA ASP A 324 39.65 -43.33 21.65
C ASP A 324 41.16 -43.58 21.72
N TYR A 325 41.77 -43.17 22.83
CA TYR A 325 43.21 -43.24 23.10
C TYR A 325 43.49 -43.40 24.61
N PRO A 326 44.66 -43.92 25.01
CA PRO A 326 45.08 -43.93 26.41
C PRO A 326 45.19 -42.49 26.95
N CYS A 327 44.51 -42.20 28.05
CA CYS A 327 44.41 -40.84 28.63
C CYS A 327 45.76 -40.18 29.00
N ASN A 328 46.83 -40.97 29.09
CA ASN A 328 48.18 -40.51 29.43
C ASN A 328 48.99 -40.04 28.20
N ASP A 329 48.51 -40.30 26.98
CA ASP A 329 49.20 -39.93 25.74
C ASP A 329 49.23 -38.40 25.53
N ALA A 330 50.27 -37.92 24.85
CA ALA A 330 50.48 -36.49 24.67
C ALA A 330 49.86 -35.97 23.37
N PHE A 331 48.71 -35.30 23.47
CA PHE A 331 48.05 -34.61 22.36
C PHE A 331 47.88 -33.12 22.64
N ARG A 332 47.62 -32.32 21.59
CA ARG A 332 47.17 -30.93 21.77
C ARG A 332 45.81 -30.93 22.46
N TRP A 333 45.34 -29.79 22.93
CA TRP A 333 44.01 -29.66 23.50
C TRP A 333 43.37 -28.33 23.10
N ILE A 334 42.04 -28.29 23.17
CA ILE A 334 41.28 -27.05 23.07
C ILE A 334 40.52 -26.88 24.38
N CYS A 335 40.72 -25.75 25.05
CA CYS A 335 39.86 -25.33 26.16
C CYS A 335 38.65 -24.57 25.62
N GLU A 336 37.49 -24.73 26.25
CA GLU A 336 36.30 -23.92 26.03
C GLU A 336 35.85 -23.24 27.32
N LYS A 337 35.50 -21.96 27.22
CA LYS A 337 34.90 -21.15 28.29
C LYS A 337 33.60 -20.53 27.80
N GLN A 338 32.48 -21.09 28.26
CA GLN A 338 31.15 -20.57 27.97
C GLN A 338 30.90 -19.24 28.69
N ILE A 339 30.37 -18.24 27.98
CA ILE A 339 30.07 -16.92 28.57
C ILE A 339 28.90 -16.99 29.57
N PHE A 340 27.96 -17.93 29.39
CA PHE A 340 26.72 -17.96 30.16
C PHE A 340 26.80 -18.64 31.53
N GLN A 341 27.89 -19.34 31.88
CA GLN A 341 28.04 -19.93 33.22
C GLN A 341 28.39 -18.93 34.33
N GLN A 342 28.58 -17.64 34.02
CA GLN A 342 28.90 -16.60 35.02
C GLN A 342 27.73 -15.64 35.33
N ILE A 343 26.53 -15.88 34.80
CA ILE A 343 25.35 -15.00 34.99
C ILE A 343 24.32 -15.61 35.97
N ILE A 344 24.53 -16.87 36.39
CA ILE A 344 23.70 -17.56 37.39
C ILE A 344 24.59 -18.00 38.56
N ASN A 345 24.85 -17.08 39.49
CA ASN A 345 25.28 -17.29 40.88
C ASN A 345 25.03 -16.00 41.66
#